data_AF-A0A9E4DRP5-F1
#
_entry.id   AF-A0A9E4DRP5-F1
#
_cell.length_a   1.000
_cell.length_b   1.000
_cell.length_c   1.000
_cell.angle_alpha   90.00
_cell.angle_beta   90.00
_cell.angle_gamma   90.00
#
_symmetry.space_group_name_H-M   'P 1'
#
loop_
_entity.id
_entity.type
_entity.pdbx_description
1 polymer ?
#
loop_
_entity_poly.entity_id
_entity_poly.type
_entity_poly.pdbx_seq_one_letter_code
_entity_poly.pdbx_strand_id
1 'polypeptide(L)'
;MVQLLKDDGLFGKNDTEFKGGYVGGTYKKGTQFRIVGIKYSKAGYPRLITESGYLLPANRSLVKQINTNTVSKPKPKYTNQQMAKKVYNGEYGNDPY
;
A
#
# COMPACT_ATOMS: atom_id res chain seq x y z
N MET A 1 0.81 -1.95 -0.71
CA MET A 1 0.80 -1.67 0.74
C MET A 1 1.22 -2.92 1.52
N VAL A 2 1.48 -2.82 2.81
CA VAL A 2 1.77 -3.97 3.69
C VAL A 2 0.92 -3.87 4.96
N GLN A 3 0.43 -5.00 5.47
CA GLN A 3 -0.41 -5.08 6.67
C GLN A 3 0.27 -5.91 7.76
N LEU A 4 0.19 -5.48 9.02
CA LEU A 4 0.61 -6.25 10.19
C LEU A 4 -0.29 -7.47 10.44
N LEU A 5 0.33 -8.61 10.75
CA LEU A 5 -0.32 -9.86 11.14
C LEU A 5 -0.39 -10.06 12.66
N LYS A 6 0.40 -9.27 13.42
CA LYS A 6 0.45 -9.22 14.89
C LYS A 6 0.58 -7.77 15.35
N ASP A 7 0.38 -7.51 16.63
CA ASP A 7 0.75 -6.22 17.22
C ASP A 7 2.26 -6.05 17.10
N ASP A 8 2.72 -4.93 16.54
CA ASP A 8 4.14 -4.68 16.23
C ASP A 8 4.42 -3.18 16.16
N GLY A 9 5.69 -2.78 16.21
CA GLY A 9 6.11 -1.38 16.16
C GLY A 9 6.96 -1.02 14.94
N LEU A 10 7.17 0.28 14.76
CA LEU A 10 8.12 0.80 13.78
C LEU A 10 9.50 0.92 14.41
N PHE A 11 10.55 0.73 13.63
CA PHE A 11 11.93 0.94 14.06
C PHE A 11 12.51 2.22 13.47
N GLY A 12 13.54 2.75 14.13
CA GLY A 12 14.26 3.94 13.68
C GLY A 12 14.70 3.85 12.21
N LYS A 13 14.69 4.99 11.51
CA LYS A 13 14.93 5.07 10.05
C LYS A 13 16.25 4.43 9.59
N ASN A 14 17.25 4.40 10.47
CA ASN A 14 18.58 3.83 10.24
C ASN A 14 18.89 2.62 11.13
N ASP A 15 17.92 2.16 11.92
CA ASP A 15 18.09 1.00 12.79
C ASP A 15 17.79 -0.29 12.03
N THR A 16 18.69 -0.70 11.13
CA THR A 16 18.52 -1.92 10.34
C THR A 16 18.70 -3.20 11.16
N GLU A 17 19.24 -3.09 12.37
CA GLU A 17 19.46 -4.21 13.28
C GLU A 17 18.37 -4.34 14.35
N PHE A 18 17.41 -3.40 14.38
CA PHE A 18 16.28 -3.40 15.32
C PHE A 18 16.71 -3.43 16.79
N LYS A 19 17.75 -2.66 17.12
CA LYS A 19 18.32 -2.58 18.48
C LYS A 19 17.78 -1.41 19.29
N GLY A 20 17.21 -0.39 18.63
CA GLY A 20 16.71 0.83 19.26
C GLY A 20 15.29 0.73 19.81
N GLY A 21 14.62 -0.41 19.61
CA GLY A 21 13.23 -0.60 20.01
C GLY A 21 12.23 0.16 19.12
N TYR A 22 10.96 0.16 19.53
CA TYR A 22 9.90 0.78 18.75
C TYR A 22 9.89 2.30 18.90
N VAL A 23 9.75 2.99 17.78
CA VAL A 23 9.51 4.43 17.71
C VAL A 23 8.02 4.67 17.50
N GLY A 24 7.43 5.57 18.28
CA GLY A 24 5.99 5.87 18.19
C GLY A 24 5.06 4.80 18.77
N GLY A 25 5.60 3.81 19.50
CA GLY A 25 4.83 2.79 20.22
C GLY A 25 4.44 1.58 19.37
N THR A 26 3.41 0.86 19.81
CA THR A 26 2.93 -0.38 19.19
C THR A 26 1.66 -0.12 18.38
N TYR A 27 1.63 -0.65 17.17
CA TYR A 27 0.48 -0.64 16.27
C TYR A 27 -0.23 -1.99 16.32
N LYS A 28 -1.57 -1.95 16.19
CA LYS A 28 -2.39 -3.17 16.25
C LYS A 28 -2.27 -4.02 15.00
N LYS A 29 -2.43 -5.34 15.16
CA LYS A 29 -2.69 -6.27 14.04
C LYS A 29 -3.74 -5.67 13.10
N GLY A 30 -3.50 -5.76 11.80
CA GLY A 30 -4.39 -5.19 10.78
C GLY A 30 -3.99 -3.78 10.34
N THR A 31 -3.13 -3.08 11.07
CA THR A 31 -2.60 -1.77 10.64
C THR A 31 -1.87 -1.92 9.30
N GLN A 32 -2.12 -0.97 8.39
CA GLN A 32 -1.53 -0.95 7.05
C GLN A 32 -0.54 0.20 6.88
N PHE A 33 0.55 -0.08 6.19
CA PHE A 33 1.59 0.88 5.87
C PHE A 33 1.83 0.92 4.36
N ARG A 34 1.96 2.14 3.82
CA ARG A 34 2.55 2.34 2.49
C ARG A 34 4.05 2.12 2.58
N ILE A 35 4.56 1.30 1.67
CA ILE A 35 5.98 0.93 1.61
C ILE A 35 6.58 1.59 0.36
N VAL A 36 7.66 2.33 0.55
CA VAL A 36 8.34 3.13 -0.50
C VAL A 36 9.69 2.56 -0.89
N GLY A 37 10.20 1.56 -0.17
CA GLY A 37 11.48 0.92 -0.48
C GLY A 37 11.85 -0.20 0.47
N ILE A 38 13.06 -0.72 0.30
CA ILE A 38 13.64 -1.78 1.12
C ILE A 38 15.06 -1.37 1.53
N LYS A 39 15.40 -1.59 2.80
CA LYS A 39 16.79 -1.57 3.31
C LYS A 39 17.19 -2.99 3.72
N TYR A 40 18.49 -3.25 3.78
CA TYR A 40 19.03 -4.51 4.27
C TYR A 40 19.83 -4.28 5.55
N SER A 41 19.75 -5.22 6.48
CA SER A 41 20.71 -5.32 7.60
C SER A 41 22.08 -5.73 7.11
N LYS A 42 23.07 -5.63 8.00
CA LYS A 42 24.42 -6.16 7.75
C LYS A 42 24.41 -7.65 7.39
N ALA A 43 23.49 -8.42 7.98
CA ALA A 43 23.31 -9.85 7.71
C ALA A 43 22.41 -10.16 6.49
N GLY A 44 21.99 -9.15 5.72
CA GLY A 44 21.20 -9.34 4.50
C GLY A 44 19.70 -9.55 4.70
N TYR A 45 19.20 -9.44 5.93
CA TYR A 45 17.75 -9.49 6.15
C TYR A 45 17.08 -8.20 5.63
N PRO A 46 15.96 -8.29 4.87
CA PRO A 46 15.25 -7.13 4.34
C PRO A 46 14.39 -6.41 5.40
N ARG A 47 14.23 -5.09 5.24
CA ARG A 47 13.42 -4.18 6.05
C ARG A 47 12.61 -3.30 5.13
N LEU A 48 11.33 -3.18 5.40
CA LEU A 48 10.41 -2.36 4.60
C LEU A 48 10.50 -0.91 5.08
N ILE A 49 10.71 0.02 4.14
CA ILE A 49 10.71 1.46 4.43
C ILE A 49 9.28 1.95 4.27
N THR A 50 8.68 2.46 5.34
CA THR A 50 7.35 3.08 5.29
C THR A 50 7.42 4.46 4.62
N GLU A 51 6.28 5.01 4.21
CA GLU A 51 6.18 6.39 3.68
C GLU A 51 6.74 7.45 4.65
N SER A 52 6.68 7.21 5.97
CA SER A 52 7.28 8.07 7.00
C SER A 52 8.81 7.91 7.15
N GLY A 53 9.41 6.95 6.42
CA GLY A 53 10.84 6.64 6.42
C GLY A 53 11.30 5.69 7.52
N TYR A 54 10.39 5.24 8.39
CA TYR A 54 10.68 4.25 9.44
C TYR A 54 10.64 2.83 8.91
N LEU A 55 11.14 1.89 9.70
CA LEU A 55 11.36 0.52 9.25
C LEU A 55 10.36 -0.47 9.86
N LEU A 56 9.94 -1.43 9.05
CA LEU A 56 9.23 -2.64 9.48
C LEU A 56 10.01 -3.90 9.10
N PRO A 57 9.87 -5.01 9.84
CA PRO A 57 10.38 -6.30 9.40
C PRO A 57 9.68 -6.75 8.11
N ALA A 58 10.45 -7.25 7.14
CA ALA A 58 9.90 -7.90 5.94
C ALA A 58 9.55 -9.40 6.19
N ASN A 59 9.30 -9.78 7.45
CA ASN A 59 9.04 -11.16 7.84
C ASN A 59 7.59 -11.54 7.56
N ARG A 60 7.36 -12.57 6.73
CA ARG A 60 6.02 -13.03 6.32
C ARG A 60 5.13 -13.53 7.48
N SER A 61 5.70 -13.83 8.64
CA SER A 61 4.93 -14.15 9.86
C SER A 61 4.44 -12.91 10.62
N LEU A 62 5.02 -11.74 10.35
CA LEU A 62 4.68 -10.46 10.97
C LEU A 62 3.90 -9.55 10.02
N VAL A 63 4.14 -9.67 8.72
CA VAL A 63 3.52 -8.80 7.71
C VAL A 63 3.03 -9.57 6.49
N LYS A 64 1.99 -9.06 5.84
CA LYS A 64 1.54 -9.51 4.50
C LYS A 64 1.48 -8.35 3.52
N GLN A 65 1.89 -8.60 2.27
CA GLN A 65 1.68 -7.64 1.19
C GLN A 65 0.20 -7.56 0.84
N ILE A 66 -0.30 -6.33 0.70
CA ILE A 66 -1.64 -6.04 0.20
C ILE A 66 -1.48 -5.47 -1.20
N ASN A 67 -1.96 -6.24 -2.18
CA ASN A 67 -2.06 -5.80 -3.56
C ASN A 67 -3.21 -4.80 -3.65
N THR A 68 -2.90 -3.54 -3.96
CA THR A 68 -3.89 -2.47 -4.11
C THR A 68 -4.49 -2.42 -5.52
N ASN A 69 -4.45 -3.53 -6.28
CA ASN A 69 -4.99 -3.60 -7.64
C ASN A 69 -6.54 -3.68 -7.70
N THR A 70 -7.23 -3.19 -6.68
CA THR A 70 -8.70 -3.14 -6.59
C THR A 70 -9.04 -1.79 -5.96
N VAL A 71 -9.51 -0.74 -6.65
CA VAL A 71 -10.42 -0.65 -7.79
C VAL A 71 -9.90 0.47 -8.69
N SER A 72 -9.36 0.16 -9.88
CA SER A 72 -9.40 1.18 -10.93
C SER A 72 -10.87 1.33 -11.29
N LYS A 73 -11.45 2.53 -11.14
CA LYS A 73 -12.77 2.79 -11.74
C LYS A 73 -12.69 2.32 -13.20
N PRO A 74 -13.70 1.60 -13.73
CA PRO A 74 -13.69 1.25 -15.14
C PRO A 74 -13.40 2.51 -15.94
N LYS A 75 -12.43 2.45 -16.86
CA LYS A 75 -12.24 3.58 -17.76
C LYS A 75 -13.51 3.67 -18.59
N PRO A 76 -14.16 4.85 -18.67
CA PRO A 76 -15.39 4.98 -19.44
C PRO A 76 -15.11 4.52 -20.88
N LYS A 77 -16.04 3.74 -21.44
CA LYS A 77 -15.90 3.16 -22.79
C LYS A 77 -15.79 4.23 -23.88
N TYR A 78 -16.25 5.45 -23.59
CA TYR A 78 -16.28 6.59 -24.52
C TYR A 78 -15.72 7.86 -23.85
N THR A 79 -15.12 8.73 -24.65
CA THR A 79 -14.69 10.08 -24.23
C THR A 79 -15.90 10.97 -23.93
N ASN A 80 -15.72 12.05 -23.15
CA ASN A 80 -16.79 13.02 -22.84
C ASN A 80 -17.50 13.59 -24.09
N GLN A 81 -16.79 13.74 -25.21
CA GLN A 81 -17.38 14.22 -26.47
C GLN A 81 -18.23 13.15 -27.15
N GLN A 82 -17.77 11.90 -27.16
CA GLN A 82 -18.53 10.75 -27.72
C GLN A 82 -19.74 10.44 -26.85
N MET A 83 -19.56 10.56 -25.54
CA MET A 83 -20.61 10.55 -24.55
C MET A 83 -21.66 11.62 -24.88
N ALA A 84 -21.32 12.90 -24.93
CA ALA A 84 -22.30 13.95 -25.27
C ALA A 84 -23.07 13.68 -26.59
N LYS A 85 -22.38 13.18 -27.63
CA LYS A 85 -23.00 12.79 -28.92
C LYS A 85 -24.02 11.66 -28.78
N LYS A 86 -23.69 10.61 -28.03
CA LYS A 86 -24.62 9.50 -27.79
C LYS A 86 -25.85 9.93 -26.99
N VAL A 87 -25.74 10.91 -26.08
CA VAL A 87 -26.89 11.41 -25.27
C VAL A 87 -27.84 12.12 -26.22
N TYR A 88 -27.29 13.02 -27.03
CA TYR A 88 -28.04 13.78 -28.02
C TYR A 88 -28.78 12.89 -29.02
N ASN A 89 -28.16 11.77 -29.40
CA ASN A 89 -28.74 10.79 -30.32
C ASN A 89 -29.66 9.74 -29.64
N GLY A 90 -29.85 9.79 -28.31
CA GLY A 90 -30.73 8.86 -27.59
C GLY A 90 -30.16 7.44 -27.39
N GLU A 91 -28.86 7.22 -27.57
CA GLU A 91 -28.23 5.89 -27.53
C GLU A 91 -27.71 5.45 -26.14
N TYR A 92 -28.08 6.16 -25.07
CA TYR A 92 -27.47 6.03 -23.73
C TYR A 92 -27.91 4.85 -22.87
N GLY A 93 -28.57 3.85 -23.46
CA GLY A 93 -29.18 2.74 -22.73
C GLY A 93 -28.21 1.66 -22.19
N ASN A 94 -26.89 1.81 -22.29
CA ASN A 94 -25.93 0.80 -21.85
C ASN A 94 -24.88 1.40 -20.90
N ASP A 95 -24.56 0.67 -19.83
CA ASP A 95 -23.62 1.09 -18.77
C ASP A 95 -22.34 1.73 -19.35
N PRO A 96 -22.11 3.04 -19.09
CA PRO A 96 -20.99 3.78 -19.65
C PRO A 96 -19.62 3.41 -19.05
N TYR A 97 -19.63 2.53 -18.04
CA TYR A 97 -18.45 1.98 -17.39
C TYR A 97 -18.20 0.52 -17.80
#